data_AF-A0A6C0BXT8-F1
#
_entry.id   AF-A0A6C0BXT8-F1
#
_cell.length_a   1.000
_cell.length_b   1.000
_cell.length_c   1.000
_cell.angle_alpha   90.00
_cell.angle_beta   90.00
_cell.angle_gamma   90.00
#
_symmetry.space_group_name_H-M   'P 1'
#
loop_
_entity.id
_entity.type
_entity.pdbx_description
1 polymer ?
#
loop_
_entity_poly.entity_id
_entity_poly.type
_entity_poly.pdbx_seq_one_letter_code
_entity_poly.pdbx_strand_id
1 'polypeptide(L)'
;MEKQERPWSFYIIYNNKCTYAGVSPDPVRRLRQHNSEIKGGAKYTTSKGPGWKHFCLVSGFQDKIQAMQFEWAVKHVPPRNAGGIYNRIHKLHQVLCKEKWTSKAPLASGVPLCVEWCEPNPCLDMSLPEYVTA
;
A
#
# COMPACT_ATOMS: atom_id res chain seq x y z
N MET A 1 22.34 14.68 15.17
CA MET A 1 21.96 13.65 14.18
C MET A 1 20.58 14.04 13.67
N GLU A 2 20.51 14.67 12.50
CA GLU A 2 19.22 14.93 11.85
C GLU A 2 18.55 13.59 11.58
N LYS A 3 17.37 13.36 12.17
CA LYS A 3 16.51 12.27 11.73
C LYS A 3 16.06 12.64 10.32
N GLN A 4 16.65 12.01 9.32
CA GLN A 4 16.12 12.05 7.97
C GLN A 4 14.72 11.44 8.04
N GLU A 5 13.68 12.28 8.03
CA GLU A 5 12.30 11.81 8.02
C GLU A 5 12.09 11.03 6.73
N ARG A 6 11.98 9.71 6.89
CA ARG A 6 11.74 8.83 5.75
C ARG A 6 10.26 8.95 5.38
N PRO A 7 9.94 9.29 4.11
CA PRO A 7 8.56 9.43 3.70
C PRO A 7 7.82 8.11 3.92
N TRP A 8 6.59 8.21 4.41
CA TRP A 8 5.75 7.03 4.59
C TRP A 8 5.35 6.48 3.22
N SER A 9 5.32 5.17 3.10
CA SER A 9 4.84 4.48 1.91
C SER A 9 3.77 3.47 2.30
N PHE A 10 2.72 3.40 1.49
CA PHE A 10 1.80 2.28 1.46
C PHE A 10 2.37 1.19 0.55
N TYR A 11 2.14 -0.07 0.87
CA TYR A 11 2.59 -1.18 0.04
C TYR A 11 1.58 -2.32 0.02
N ILE A 12 1.58 -3.05 -1.09
CA ILE A 12 0.92 -4.35 -1.20
C ILE A 12 2.01 -5.41 -1.38
N ILE A 13 1.95 -6.45 -0.56
CA ILE A 13 2.83 -7.62 -0.66
C ILE A 13 2.00 -8.87 -0.90
N TYR A 14 2.62 -9.86 -1.53
CA TYR A 14 2.00 -11.16 -1.81
C TYR A 14 2.93 -12.31 -1.45
N ASN A 15 2.33 -13.45 -1.10
CA ASN A 15 2.99 -14.73 -0.91
C ASN A 15 2.02 -15.83 -1.36
N ASN A 16 2.30 -16.48 -2.50
CA ASN A 16 1.40 -17.40 -3.17
C ASN A 16 0.00 -16.76 -3.37
N LYS A 17 -1.06 -17.36 -2.81
CA LYS A 17 -2.43 -16.84 -2.86
C LYS A 17 -2.75 -15.82 -1.75
N CYS A 18 -1.81 -15.57 -0.84
CA CYS A 18 -1.99 -14.64 0.28
C CYS A 18 -1.55 -13.22 -0.13
N THR A 19 -2.24 -12.22 0.40
CA THR A 19 -1.91 -10.80 0.17
C THR A 19 -1.99 -10.03 1.47
N TYR A 20 -1.19 -8.98 1.59
CA TYR A 20 -1.21 -8.07 2.72
C TYR A 20 -0.99 -6.64 2.23
N ALA A 21 -1.66 -5.70 2.88
CA ALA A 21 -1.52 -4.27 2.62
C ALA A 21 -1.17 -3.57 3.93
N GLY A 22 -0.19 -2.67 3.89
CA GLY A 22 0.33 -1.99 5.05
C GLY A 22 1.03 -0.69 4.70
N VAL A 23 1.46 0.04 5.74
CA VAL A 23 2.27 1.26 5.61
C VAL A 23 3.56 1.16 6.41
N SER A 24 4.62 1.80 5.93
CA SER A 24 5.91 1.87 6.62
C SER A 24 6.74 3.05 6.12
N PRO A 25 7.55 3.71 6.97
CA PRO A 25 8.61 4.62 6.52
C PRO A 25 9.84 3.87 5.98
N ASP A 26 9.87 2.54 6.12
CA ASP A 26 10.93 1.67 5.60
C ASP A 26 10.30 0.35 5.11
N PRO A 27 9.75 0.32 3.88
CA PRO A 27 9.09 -0.86 3.32
C PRO A 27 10.03 -2.05 3.17
N VAL A 28 11.31 -1.82 2.83
CA VAL A 28 12.32 -2.89 2.69
C VAL A 28 12.56 -3.58 4.01
N ARG A 29 12.83 -2.83 5.09
CA ARG A 29 12.95 -3.41 6.44
C ARG A 29 11.65 -4.10 6.85
N ARG A 30 10.49 -3.52 6.51
CA ARG A 30 9.19 -4.10 6.86
C ARG A 30 8.93 -5.42 6.14
N LEU A 31 9.37 -5.57 4.89
CA LEU A 31 9.30 -6.84 4.16
C LEU A 31 10.12 -7.93 4.84
N ARG A 32 11.34 -7.61 5.29
CA ARG A 32 12.19 -8.54 6.06
C ARG A 32 11.53 -8.99 7.36
N GLN A 33 10.78 -8.10 8.02
CA GLN A 33 9.96 -8.45 9.19
C GLN A 33 8.82 -9.41 8.81
N HIS A 34 8.14 -9.18 7.69
CA HIS A 34 7.10 -10.07 7.19
C HIS A 34 7.63 -11.45 6.80
N ASN A 35 8.87 -11.51 6.29
CA ASN A 35 9.61 -12.73 5.99
C ASN A 35 10.26 -13.40 7.21
N SER A 36 10.03 -12.89 8.42
CA SER A 36 10.62 -13.42 9.66
C SER A 36 12.16 -13.43 9.70
N GLU A 37 12.83 -12.70 8.80
CA GLU A 37 14.29 -12.50 8.85
C GLU A 37 14.69 -11.64 10.06
N ILE A 38 13.81 -10.72 10.44
CA ILE A 38 13.94 -9.87 11.63
C ILE A 38 12.61 -9.80 12.39
N LYS A 39 12.67 -9.53 13.70
CA LYS A 39 11.48 -9.49 14.58
C LYS A 39 10.54 -8.32 14.23
N GLY A 40 9.25 -8.51 14.52
CA GLY A 40 8.22 -7.48 14.42
C GLY A 40 7.25 -7.61 13.24
N GLY A 41 7.26 -8.73 12.52
CA GLY A 41 6.28 -9.03 11.47
C GLY A 41 4.85 -9.08 11.98
N ALA A 42 3.88 -8.76 11.12
CA ALA A 42 2.46 -8.87 11.47
C ALA A 42 2.06 -10.34 11.67
N LYS A 43 1.19 -10.63 12.65
CA LYS A 43 0.71 -11.99 12.96
C LYS A 43 0.23 -12.76 11.73
N TYR A 44 -0.53 -12.09 10.86
CA TYR A 44 -1.01 -12.71 9.61
C TYR A 44 0.16 -13.13 8.72
N THR A 45 1.12 -12.24 8.45
CA THR A 45 2.21 -12.53 7.51
C THR A 45 3.16 -13.60 8.05
N THR A 46 3.48 -13.55 9.34
CA THR A 46 4.35 -14.54 9.98
C THR A 46 3.69 -15.92 9.99
N SER A 47 2.37 -16.01 10.21
CA SER A 47 1.63 -17.28 10.14
C SER A 47 1.59 -17.94 8.74
N LYS A 48 1.94 -17.21 7.67
CA LYS A 48 2.01 -17.76 6.31
C LYS A 48 3.42 -18.18 5.90
N GLY A 49 4.42 -17.94 6.75
CA GLY A 49 5.81 -18.21 6.44
C GLY A 49 6.48 -17.16 5.55
N PRO A 50 7.78 -17.32 5.28
CA PRO A 50 8.57 -16.43 4.42
C PRO A 50 8.17 -16.57 2.94
N GLY A 51 8.69 -15.67 2.10
CA GLY A 51 8.42 -15.64 0.65
C GLY A 51 7.52 -14.47 0.23
N TRP A 52 7.27 -13.52 1.12
CA TRP A 52 6.61 -12.27 0.81
C TRP A 52 7.48 -11.43 -0.12
N LYS A 53 6.84 -10.85 -1.15
CA LYS A 53 7.43 -9.92 -2.11
C LYS A 53 6.55 -8.68 -2.23
N HIS A 54 7.15 -7.52 -2.49
CA HIS A 54 6.40 -6.33 -2.89
C HIS A 54 5.73 -6.57 -4.24
N PHE A 55 4.48 -6.15 -4.34
CA PHE A 55 3.76 -6.08 -5.61
C PHE A 55 3.78 -4.64 -6.14
N CYS A 56 3.44 -3.69 -5.27
CA CYS A 56 3.53 -2.27 -5.56
C CYS A 56 3.77 -1.47 -4.28
N LEU A 57 4.29 -0.26 -4.44
CA LEU A 57 4.44 0.75 -3.41
C LEU A 57 3.74 2.02 -3.85
N VAL A 58 3.20 2.76 -2.89
CA VAL A 58 2.65 4.10 -3.10
C VAL A 58 3.36 5.03 -2.13
N SER A 59 4.02 6.04 -2.66
CA SER A 59 4.77 7.06 -1.91
C SER A 59 4.14 8.44 -2.11
N GLY A 60 4.74 9.50 -1.54
CA GLY A 60 4.25 10.88 -1.65
C GLY A 60 3.42 11.37 -0.46
N PHE A 61 3.14 10.50 0.50
CA PHE A 61 2.47 10.88 1.75
C PHE A 61 3.34 11.84 2.57
N GLN A 62 2.74 12.92 3.04
CA GLN A 62 3.44 13.94 3.82
C GLN A 62 3.71 13.49 5.26
N ASP A 63 2.86 12.62 5.79
CA ASP A 63 2.97 12.11 7.14
C ASP A 63 2.38 10.70 7.29
N LYS A 64 2.55 10.14 8.49
CA LYS A 64 2.00 8.84 8.88
C LYS A 64 0.47 8.79 8.79
N ILE A 65 -0.20 9.88 9.16
CA ILE A 65 -1.67 9.94 9.26
C ILE A 65 -2.28 9.80 7.88
N GLN A 66 -1.76 10.52 6.89
CA GLN A 66 -2.14 10.42 5.48
C GLN A 66 -1.98 8.99 4.96
N ALA A 67 -0.82 8.37 5.19
CA ALA A 67 -0.58 6.98 4.78
C ALA A 67 -1.57 6.01 5.44
N MET A 68 -1.85 6.17 6.74
CA MET A 68 -2.83 5.34 7.45
C MET A 68 -4.27 5.55 6.96
N GLN A 69 -4.66 6.78 6.63
CA GLN A 69 -5.97 7.08 6.05
C GLN A 69 -6.13 6.42 4.67
N PHE A 70 -5.08 6.48 3.85
CA PHE A 70 -5.03 5.79 2.55
C PHE A 70 -5.15 4.27 2.72
N GLU A 71 -4.33 3.67 3.59
CA GLU A 71 -4.36 2.24 3.90
C GLU A 71 -5.76 1.79 4.35
N TRP A 72 -6.39 2.56 5.24
CA TRP A 72 -7.73 2.27 5.72
C TRP A 72 -8.74 2.31 4.56
N ALA A 73 -8.66 3.31 3.69
CA ALA A 73 -9.55 3.43 2.55
C ALA A 73 -9.42 2.23 1.59
N VAL A 74 -8.19 1.79 1.29
CA VAL A 74 -7.94 0.60 0.44
C VAL A 74 -8.49 -0.68 1.09
N LYS A 75 -8.42 -0.79 2.42
CA LYS A 75 -8.94 -1.95 3.15
C LYS A 75 -10.47 -1.99 3.22
N HIS A 76 -11.15 -0.84 3.17
CA HIS A 76 -12.60 -0.74 3.45
C HIS A 76 -13.47 -0.42 2.23
N VAL A 77 -12.88 -0.13 1.07
CA VAL A 77 -13.65 0.02 -0.17
C VAL A 77 -14.29 -1.32 -0.58
N PRO A 78 -15.56 -1.33 -1.02
CA PRO A 78 -16.22 -2.55 -1.48
C PRO A 78 -15.49 -3.20 -2.67
N PRO A 79 -15.54 -4.53 -2.82
CA PRO A 79 -16.16 -5.52 -1.93
C PRO A 79 -15.29 -5.84 -0.70
N ARG A 80 -15.84 -5.70 0.52
CA ARG A 80 -15.05 -5.76 1.78
C ARG A 80 -14.34 -7.09 2.00
N ASN A 81 -14.97 -8.22 1.67
CA ASN A 81 -14.44 -9.56 1.91
C ASN A 81 -13.68 -10.16 0.72
N ALA A 82 -13.34 -9.34 -0.28
CA ALA A 82 -12.54 -9.78 -1.42
C ALA A 82 -11.04 -9.57 -1.16
N GLY A 83 -10.32 -10.68 -1.01
CA GLY A 83 -8.86 -10.73 -0.97
C GLY A 83 -8.26 -11.10 -2.32
N GLY A 84 -6.96 -11.41 -2.34
CA GLY A 84 -6.24 -11.76 -3.57
C GLY A 84 -5.75 -10.54 -4.34
N ILE A 85 -4.73 -10.73 -5.18
CA ILE A 85 -3.96 -9.62 -5.74
C ILE A 85 -4.81 -8.73 -6.65
N TYR A 86 -5.60 -9.33 -7.54
CA TYR A 86 -6.51 -8.61 -8.44
C TYR A 86 -7.43 -7.66 -7.66
N ASN A 87 -8.11 -8.16 -6.63
CA ASN A 87 -9.00 -7.34 -5.81
C ASN A 87 -8.24 -6.26 -5.04
N ARG A 88 -7.01 -6.51 -4.58
CA ARG A 88 -6.19 -5.50 -3.92
C ARG A 88 -5.84 -4.36 -4.86
N ILE A 89 -5.46 -4.68 -6.09
CA ILE A 89 -5.10 -3.69 -7.10
C ILE A 89 -6.33 -2.93 -7.60
N HIS A 90 -7.44 -3.60 -7.85
CA HIS A 90 -8.70 -2.93 -8.19
C HIS A 90 -9.13 -1.93 -7.10
N LYS A 91 -9.05 -2.34 -5.83
CA LYS A 91 -9.35 -1.46 -4.69
C LYS A 91 -8.37 -0.30 -4.57
N LEU A 92 -7.09 -0.53 -4.88
CA LEU A 92 -6.08 0.52 -4.93
C LEU A 92 -6.49 1.58 -5.98
N HIS A 93 -6.79 1.18 -7.21
CA HIS A 93 -7.26 2.10 -8.26
C HIS A 93 -8.51 2.88 -7.83
N GLN A 94 -9.52 2.19 -7.25
CA GLN A 94 -10.72 2.87 -6.76
C GLN A 94 -10.41 3.94 -5.71
N VAL A 95 -9.42 3.71 -4.83
CA VAL A 95 -9.03 4.68 -3.81
C VAL A 95 -8.16 5.80 -4.38
N LEU A 96 -7.29 5.49 -5.35
CA LEU A 96 -6.52 6.50 -6.06
C LEU A 96 -7.43 7.51 -6.76
N CYS A 97 -8.58 7.08 -7.30
CA CYS A 97 -9.55 7.97 -7.95
C CYS A 97 -10.49 8.74 -6.99
N LYS A 98 -10.40 8.54 -5.67
CA LYS A 98 -11.26 9.27 -4.72
C LYS A 98 -10.78 10.70 -4.54
N GLU A 99 -11.72 11.63 -4.47
CA GLU A 99 -11.43 13.02 -4.06
C GLU A 99 -10.79 13.08 -2.66
N LYS A 100 -11.27 12.26 -1.71
CA LYS A 100 -10.70 12.09 -0.36
C LYS A 100 -10.74 10.62 0.07
N TRP A 101 -9.66 10.13 0.67
CA TRP A 101 -9.58 8.73 1.13
C TRP A 101 -10.49 8.46 2.33
N THR A 102 -10.60 9.44 3.24
CA THR A 102 -11.51 9.46 4.40
C THR A 102 -12.06 10.87 4.61
N SER A 103 -13.08 11.04 5.45
CA SER A 103 -13.67 12.36 5.71
C SER A 103 -12.68 13.38 6.29
N LYS A 104 -11.66 12.92 7.02
CA LYS A 104 -10.60 13.76 7.62
C LYS A 104 -9.30 13.78 6.81
N ALA A 105 -9.28 13.16 5.63
CA ALA A 105 -8.12 13.19 4.75
C ALA A 105 -8.04 14.53 4.00
N PRO A 106 -6.82 14.97 3.61
CA PRO A 106 -6.68 16.03 2.62
C PRO A 106 -7.32 15.61 1.29
N LEU A 107 -7.45 16.57 0.37
CA LEU A 107 -7.77 16.25 -1.02
C LEU A 107 -6.66 15.36 -1.59
N ALA A 108 -7.06 14.26 -2.23
CA ALA A 108 -6.12 13.30 -2.81
C ALA A 108 -5.24 13.97 -3.88
N SER A 109 -5.80 14.89 -4.65
CA SER A 109 -5.08 15.69 -5.65
C SER A 109 -4.03 16.64 -5.08
N GLY A 110 -4.10 16.94 -3.77
CA GLY A 110 -3.10 17.75 -3.08
C GLY A 110 -1.92 16.93 -2.53
N VAL A 111 -1.96 15.60 -2.67
CA VAL A 111 -0.87 14.72 -2.24
C VAL A 111 -0.18 14.15 -3.49
N PRO A 112 1.13 14.36 -3.66
CA PRO A 112 1.85 13.94 -4.87
C PRO A 112 2.13 12.43 -4.86
N LEU A 113 1.07 11.63 -4.97
CA LEU A 113 1.18 10.17 -4.91
C LEU A 113 1.94 9.63 -6.13
N CYS A 114 2.87 8.73 -5.86
CA CYS A 114 3.61 7.99 -6.88
C CYS A 114 3.48 6.49 -6.65
N VAL A 115 3.02 5.74 -7.66
CA VAL A 115 2.79 4.29 -7.61
C VAL A 115 3.94 3.58 -8.32
N GLU A 116 4.77 2.87 -7.57
CA GLU A 116 5.83 2.03 -8.12
C GLU A 116 5.35 0.58 -8.22
N TRP A 117 5.39 0.00 -9.41
CA TRP A 117 5.02 -1.40 -9.65
C TRP A 117 6.27 -2.29 -9.63
N CYS A 118 6.29 -3.31 -8.75
CA CYS A 118 7.35 -4.32 -8.70
C CYS A 118 7.02 -5.56 -9.54
N GLU A 119 5.74 -5.75 -9.86
CA GLU A 119 5.19 -6.85 -10.63
C GLU A 119 4.21 -6.29 -11.68
N PRO A 120 3.94 -7.02 -12.78
CA PRO A 120 3.00 -6.55 -13.80
C PRO A 120 1.61 -6.27 -13.22
N ASN A 121 1.11 -5.05 -13.40
CA ASN A 121 -0.22 -4.65 -12.95
C ASN A 121 -1.30 -5.48 -13.67
N PRO A 122 -2.15 -6.26 -12.97
CA PRO A 122 -3.18 -7.09 -13.60
C PRO A 122 -4.43 -6.28 -14.04
N CYS A 123 -4.51 -5.00 -13.70
CA CYS A 123 -5.63 -4.09 -14.01
C CYS A 123 -5.18 -2.98 -14.97
N LEU A 124 -4.48 -3.34 -16.06
CA LEU A 124 -3.92 -2.37 -17.03
C LEU A 124 -4.97 -1.45 -17.66
N ASP A 125 -6.22 -1.90 -17.75
CA ASP A 125 -7.32 -1.12 -18.32
C ASP A 125 -7.79 0.02 -17.40
N MET A 126 -7.34 0.05 -16.13
CA MET A 126 -7.68 1.10 -15.19
C MET A 126 -6.62 2.21 -15.24
N SER A 127 -7.00 3.36 -15.81
CA SER A 127 -6.14 4.54 -15.81
C SER A 127 -5.94 5.10 -14.39
N LEU A 128 -4.75 5.62 -14.14
CA LEU A 128 -4.49 6.43 -12.95
C LEU A 128 -5.04 7.85 -13.15
N PRO A 129 -5.50 8.52 -12.09
CA PRO A 129 -5.92 9.91 -12.18
C PRO A 129 -4.69 10.82 -12.43
N GLU A 130 -4.90 11.97 -13.09
CA GLU A 130 -3.83 12.85 -13.56
C GLU A 130 -2.86 13.34 -12.48
N TYR A 131 -3.30 13.38 -11.22
CA TYR A 131 -2.49 13.81 -10.08
C TYR A 131 -1.67 12.67 -9.44
N VAL A 132 -1.71 11.46 -10.01
CA VAL A 132 -0.94 10.29 -9.55
C VAL A 132 0.07 9.91 -10.62
N THR A 133 1.34 9.78 -10.25
CA THR A 133 2.40 9.29 -11.13
C THR A 133 2.61 7.78 -10.96
N ALA A 134 3.15 7.10 -11.98
CA ALA A 134 3.53 5.69 -11.92
C ALA A 134 4.73 5.37 -12.82
#